data_AF-A0ABD5Q9G5-F1
#
_entry.id   AF-A0ABD5Q9G5-F1
#
_cell.length_a   1.000
_cell.length_b   1.000
_cell.length_c   1.000
_cell.angle_alpha   90.00
_cell.angle_beta   90.00
_cell.angle_gamma   90.00
#
_symmetry.space_group_name_H-M   'P 1'
#
loop_
_entity.id
_entity.type
_entity.pdbx_description
1 polymer ?
#
loop_
_entity_poly.entity_id
_entity_poly.type
_entity_poly.pdbx_seq_one_letter_code
_entity_poly.pdbx_strand_id
1 'polypeptide(L)' 'MSDEEDDEIDSNKMALGIAFGPLIGVVLGLVLNDIGIGIAIGMGLGTIFGVVWGLT' A
#
# COMPACT_ATOMS: atom_id res chain seq x y z
N MET A 1 13.19 25.18 19.85
CA MET A 1 12.39 23.95 20.03
C MET A 1 12.98 22.99 19.04
N SER A 2 13.58 21.93 19.56
CA SER A 2 14.25 20.91 18.77
C SER A 2 13.17 20.22 17.96
N ASP A 3 13.18 20.36 16.63
CA ASP A 3 12.35 19.54 15.76
C ASP A 3 12.71 18.10 16.04
N GLU A 4 11.83 17.41 16.76
CA GLU A 4 11.96 15.99 17.04
C GLU A 4 11.97 15.26 15.69
N GLU A 5 13.13 14.72 15.34
CA GLU A 5 13.33 13.81 14.21
C GLU A 5 12.44 12.58 14.46
N ASP A 6 11.30 12.61 13.80
CA ASP A 6 10.25 11.60 13.88
C ASP A 6 10.74 10.35 13.12
N ASP A 7 11.54 9.52 13.80
CA ASP A 7 11.78 8.11 13.46
C ASP A 7 10.50 7.26 13.68
N GLU A 8 9.31 7.86 13.57
CA GLU A 8 8.07 7.13 13.38
C GLU A 8 8.09 6.60 11.95
N ILE A 9 7.94 5.28 11.79
CA ILE A 9 7.44 4.73 10.53
C ILE A 9 6.27 5.61 10.15
N ASP A 10 6.42 6.36 9.06
CA ASP A 10 5.50 7.37 8.59
C ASP A 10 4.16 6.65 8.38
N SER A 11 3.36 6.60 9.44
CA SER A 11 2.24 5.66 9.54
C SER A 11 1.18 6.04 8.50
N ASN A 12 1.22 7.30 8.10
CA ASN A 12 0.49 7.85 6.97
C ASN A 12 0.91 7.21 5.64
N LYS A 13 2.21 7.04 5.35
CA LYS A 13 2.70 6.35 4.13
C LYS A 13 2.34 4.86 4.13
N MET A 14 2.42 4.20 5.28
CA MET A 14 2.00 2.80 5.43
C MET A 14 0.49 2.64 5.20
N ALA A 15 -0.33 3.49 5.84
CA ALA A 15 -1.77 3.50 5.67
C ALA A 15 -2.17 3.80 4.22
N LEU A 16 -1.43 4.67 3.53
CA LEU A 16 -1.61 4.96 2.11
C LEU A 16 -1.43 3.70 1.26
N GLY A 17 -0.35 2.95 1.47
CA GLY A 17 -0.10 1.70 0.72
C GLY A 17 -1.22 0.67 0.91
N ILE A 18 -1.71 0.50 2.15
CA ILE A 18 -2.82 -0.42 2.46
C ILE A 18 -4.14 0.07 1.85
N ALA A 19 -4.40 1.38 1.84
CA ALA A 19 -5.62 1.95 1.28
C ALA A 19 -5.64 1.86 -0.27
N PHE A 20 -4.50 2.06 -0.93
CA PHE A 20 -4.41 1.99 -2.39
C PHE A 20 -4.25 0.57 -2.95
N GLY A 21 -3.79 -0.39 -2.16
CA GLY A 21 -3.66 -1.79 -2.57
C GLY A 21 -4.93 -2.39 -3.19
N PRO A 22 -6.11 -2.30 -2.53
CA PRO A 22 -7.38 -2.78 -3.07
C PRO A 22 -7.79 -2.04 -4.36
N LEU A 23 -7.57 -0.73 -4.44
CA LEU A 23 -7.87 0.08 -5.63
C LEU A 23 -7.07 -0.42 -6.84
N ILE A 24 -5.76 -0.61 -6.67
CA ILE A 24 -4.89 -1.16 -7.72
C ILE A 24 -5.29 -2.61 -8.04
N GLY A 25 -5.62 -3.40 -7.02
CA GLY A 25 -6.06 -4.79 -7.18
C GLY A 25 -7.33 -4.95 -7.99
N VAL A 26 -8.33 -4.07 -7.79
CA VAL A 26 -9.56 -4.08 -8.59
C VAL A 26 -9.25 -3.77 -10.05
N VAL A 27 -8.42 -2.77 -10.34
CA VAL A 27 -8.03 -2.42 -11.71
C VAL A 27 -7.29 -3.59 -12.37
N LEU A 28 -6.34 -4.21 -11.67
CA LEU A 28 -5.63 -5.40 -12.16
C LEU A 28 -6.58 -6.58 -12.39
N GLY A 29 -7.54 -6.78 -11.50
CA GLY A 29 -8.54 -7.84 -11.63
C GLY A 29 -9.46 -7.66 -12.83
N LEU A 30 -9.83 -6.42 -13.15
CA LEU A 30 -10.56 -6.09 -14.37
C LEU A 30 -9.73 -6.39 -15.63
N VAL A 31 -8.43 -6.07 -15.62
CA VAL A 31 -7.52 -6.37 -16.75
C VAL A 31 -7.33 -7.88 -16.93
N LEU A 32 -7.25 -8.63 -15.84
CA LEU A 32 -7.09 -10.09 -15.85
C LEU A 32 -8.40 -10.85 -16.05
N ASN A 33 -9.54 -10.15 -16.12
CA ASN A 33 -10.89 -10.72 -16.12
C ASN A 33 -11.17 -11.64 -14.90
N ASP A 34 -10.44 -11.42 -13.81
CA ASP A 34 -10.56 -12.13 -12.54
C ASP A 34 -10.30 -11.16 -11.38
N ILE A 35 -11.39 -10.67 -10.80
CA ILE A 35 -11.33 -9.71 -9.69
C ILE A 35 -10.67 -10.36 -8.47
N GLY A 36 -10.89 -11.64 -8.21
CA GLY A 36 -10.35 -12.33 -7.04
C GLY A 36 -8.83 -12.35 -7.03
N ILE A 37 -8.23 -12.71 -8.17
CA ILE A 37 -6.77 -12.67 -8.37
C ILE A 37 -6.26 -11.23 -8.31
N GLY A 38 -6.97 -10.29 -8.91
CA GLY A 38 -6.64 -8.86 -8.85
C GLY A 38 -6.55 -8.33 -7.43
N ILE A 39 -7.56 -8.55 -6.59
CA ILE A 39 -7.57 -8.06 -5.21
C ILE A 39 -6.45 -8.73 -4.41
N ALA A 40 -6.23 -10.03 -4.56
CA ALA A 40 -5.15 -10.73 -3.86
C ALA A 40 -3.77 -10.14 -4.18
N ILE A 41 -3.49 -9.88 -5.45
CA ILE A 41 -2.25 -9.23 -5.90
C ILE A 41 -2.19 -7.79 -5.39
N GLY A 42 -3.27 -7.02 -5.51
CA GLY A 42 -3.33 -5.63 -5.06
C GLY A 42 -3.12 -5.47 -3.56
N MET A 43 -3.70 -6.35 -2.74
CA MET A 43 -3.49 -6.36 -1.29
C MET A 43 -2.03 -6.67 -0.94
N GLY A 44 -1.43 -7.66 -1.62
CA GLY A 44 -0.02 -8.00 -1.45
C GLY A 44 0.90 -6.84 -1.83
N LEU A 45 0.70 -6.26 -3.02
CA LEU A 45 1.48 -5.12 -3.50
C LEU A 45 1.29 -3.87 -2.66
N GLY A 46 0.06 -3.55 -2.25
CA GLY A 46 -0.23 -2.39 -1.40
C GLY A 46 0.43 -2.49 -0.03
N THR A 47 0.47 -3.69 0.55
CA THR A 47 1.19 -3.94 1.81
C THR A 47 2.69 -3.78 1.62
N ILE A 48 3.27 -4.35 0.56
CA ILE A 48 4.71 -4.22 0.26
C ILE A 48 5.08 -2.77 0.02
N PHE A 49 4.31 -2.02 -0.77
CA PHE A 49 4.54 -0.61 -1.02
C PHE A 49 4.38 0.22 0.26
N GLY A 50 3.35 -0.02 1.06
CA GLY A 50 3.16 0.69 2.33
C GLY A 50 4.30 0.45 3.31
N VAL A 51 4.81 -0.78 3.40
CA VAL A 51 5.93 -1.13 4.27
C VAL A 51 7.25 -0.58 3.73
N VAL A 52 7.55 -0.76 2.45
CA VAL A 52 8.79 -0.27 1.82
C VAL A 52 8.87 1.25 1.87
N TRP A 53 7.77 1.93 1.60
CA TRP A 53 7.73 3.40 1.55
C TRP A 53 7.56 4.03 2.93
N GLY A 54 6.94 3.33 3.88
CA GLY A 54 6.90 3.73 5.29
C GLY A 54 8.23 3.52 6.02
N LEU A 55 9.10 2.65 5.49
CA LEU A 55 10.46 2.43 6.00
C LEU A 55 11.50 3.40 5.40
N THR A 56 11.13 4.22 4.41
CA THR A 56 12.02 5.13 3.65
C THR A 56 11.73 6.60 3.92
#